data_AF-A0A2R9A3R0-F1
#
_entry.id   AF-A0A2R9A3R0-F1
#
_cell.length_a   1.000
_cell.length_b   1.000
_cell.length_c   1.000
_cell.angle_alpha   90.00
_cell.angle_beta   90.00
_cell.angle_gamma   90.00
#
_symmetry.space_group_name_H-M   'P 1'
#
loop_
_entity.id
_entity.type
_entity.pdbx_description
1 polymer ?
#
loop_
_entity_poly.entity_id
_entity_poly.type
_entity_poly.pdbx_seq_one_letter_code
_entity_poly.pdbx_strand_id
1 'polypeptide(L)'
;MIGIFHVFMWYFLLVLYTGQIKGAFGTYEPVTYKTGCTLWGISFIIAGVFLIRVTKYPTRSGIISTLIINIICIITTITAVTLTIIELSHFNSVSYRNYGQAKLGREVSRILLFFYALEFSIALTHSIYSCSNLFRRQNDLTSVTEEADSTP
;
A
#
# COMPACT_ATOMS: atom_id res chain seq x y z
N MET A 1 4.46 2.08 10.73
CA MET A 1 3.35 2.82 11.37
C MET A 1 2.25 3.19 10.37
N ILE A 2 2.57 3.58 9.13
CA ILE A 2 1.59 3.93 8.09
C ILE A 2 0.61 2.80 7.75
N GLY A 3 1.06 1.53 7.66
CA GLY A 3 0.15 0.41 7.42
C GLY A 3 -0.95 0.23 8.48
N ILE A 4 -0.62 0.45 9.76
CA ILE A 4 -1.59 0.40 10.87
C ILE A 4 -2.63 1.52 10.73
N PHE A 5 -2.17 2.72 10.37
CA PHE A 5 -3.05 3.86 10.10
C PHE A 5 -4.05 3.55 8.97
N HIS A 6 -3.62 2.90 7.88
CA HIS A 6 -4.51 2.50 6.80
C HIS A 6 -5.59 1.51 7.27
N VAL A 7 -5.23 0.54 8.12
CA VAL A 7 -6.20 -0.41 8.69
C VAL A 7 -7.22 0.31 9.57
N PHE A 8 -6.78 1.24 10.43
CA PHE A 8 -7.69 2.03 11.27
C PHE A 8 -8.60 2.95 10.46
N MET A 9 -8.06 3.65 9.46
CA MET A 9 -8.85 4.56 8.62
C MET A 9 -9.87 3.81 7.77
N TRP A 10 -9.50 2.62 7.26
CA TRP A 10 -10.47 1.76 6.59
C TRP A 10 -11.55 1.25 7.55
N TYR A 11 -11.17 0.81 8.76
CA TYR A 11 -12.13 0.39 9.78
C TYR A 11 -13.11 1.53 10.12
N PHE A 12 -12.61 2.76 10.21
CA PHE A 12 -13.45 3.94 10.39
C PHE A 12 -14.43 4.15 9.23
N LEU A 13 -13.97 4.04 7.98
CA LEU A 13 -14.85 4.06 6.80
C LEU A 13 -15.93 2.96 6.84
N LEU A 14 -15.58 1.75 7.30
CA LEU A 14 -16.54 0.66 7.47
C LEU A 14 -17.60 0.98 8.53
N VAL A 15 -17.20 1.54 9.67
CA VAL A 15 -18.15 1.94 10.73
C VAL A 15 -19.11 3.00 10.22
N LEU A 16 -18.61 3.99 9.47
CA LEU A 16 -19.45 5.01 8.84
C LEU A 16 -20.44 4.39 7.85
N TYR A 17 -19.99 3.44 7.02
CA TYR A 17 -20.85 2.76 6.05
C TYR A 17 -21.90 1.85 6.71
N THR A 18 -21.52 1.03 7.69
CA THR A 18 -22.44 0.14 8.40
C THR A 18 -23.48 0.92 9.20
N GLY A 19 -23.10 2.11 9.70
CA GLY A 19 -24.01 3.06 10.34
C GLY A 19 -25.11 3.58 9.40
N GLN A 20 -24.86 3.64 8.09
CA GLN A 20 -25.84 4.09 7.09
C GLN A 20 -26.90 3.03 6.77
N ILE A 21 -26.56 1.73 6.83
CA ILE A 21 -27.47 0.62 6.48
C ILE A 21 -28.64 0.49 7.48
N LYS A 22 -28.47 0.95 8.73
CA LYS A 22 -29.56 0.98 9.73
C LYS A 22 -30.59 2.10 9.48
N GLY A 23 -30.33 3.01 8.54
CA GLY A 23 -31.25 4.07 8.16
C GLY A 23 -31.96 3.77 6.84
N ALA A 24 -33.28 3.60 6.86
CA ALA A 24 -34.08 3.51 5.63
C ALA A 24 -33.83 4.74 4.72
N PHE A 25 -33.53 4.47 3.44
CA PHE A 25 -33.29 5.37 2.30
C PHE A 25 -31.86 5.90 2.05
N GLY A 26 -31.28 5.43 0.94
CA GLY A 26 -30.07 5.93 0.29
C GLY A 26 -28.78 5.27 0.80
N THR A 27 -28.49 4.06 0.32
CA THR A 27 -27.23 3.34 0.58
C THR A 27 -26.11 3.93 -0.28
N TYR A 28 -25.19 4.65 0.35
CA TYR A 28 -23.90 4.95 -0.27
C TYR A 28 -23.09 3.66 -0.26
N GLU A 29 -22.94 2.97 -1.40
CA GLU A 29 -22.13 1.76 -1.50
C GLU A 29 -20.69 2.12 -1.89
N PRO A 30 -19.73 2.22 -0.94
CA PRO A 30 -18.35 2.49 -1.29
C PRO A 30 -17.78 1.29 -2.05
N VAL A 31 -17.34 1.52 -3.30
CA VAL A 31 -16.70 0.52 -4.15
C VAL A 31 -15.48 -0.11 -3.45
N THR A 32 -14.82 0.67 -2.60
CA THR A 32 -13.68 0.31 -1.76
C THR A 32 -14.01 -0.76 -0.69
N TYR A 33 -15.29 -0.87 -0.30
CA TYR A 33 -15.79 -1.96 0.56
C TYR A 33 -16.01 -3.25 -0.24
N LYS A 34 -16.64 -3.16 -1.42
CA LYS A 34 -16.93 -4.33 -2.28
C LYS A 34 -15.66 -5.03 -2.79
N THR A 35 -14.56 -4.28 -2.88
CA THR A 35 -13.25 -4.76 -3.35
C THR A 35 -12.33 -5.26 -2.24
N GLY A 36 -12.74 -5.21 -0.96
CA GLY A 36 -11.95 -5.78 0.15
C GLY A 36 -10.63 -5.05 0.42
N CYS A 37 -10.57 -3.74 0.13
CA CYS A 37 -9.36 -2.92 0.20
C CYS A 37 -8.70 -2.90 1.61
N THR A 38 -9.39 -3.33 2.67
CA THR A 38 -8.80 -3.52 4.02
C THR A 38 -7.64 -4.49 4.05
N LEU A 39 -7.76 -5.58 3.30
CA LEU A 39 -6.77 -6.66 3.31
C LEU A 39 -5.42 -6.15 2.78
N TRP A 40 -5.44 -5.03 2.05
CA TRP A 40 -4.29 -4.44 1.41
C TRP A 40 -3.42 -3.68 2.41
N GLY A 41 -4.02 -3.13 3.47
CA GLY A 41 -3.30 -2.55 4.61
C GLY A 41 -2.40 -3.55 5.33
N ILE A 42 -2.79 -4.83 5.34
CA ILE A 42 -1.99 -5.91 5.93
C ILE A 42 -0.70 -6.12 5.13
N SER A 43 -0.75 -6.04 3.80
CA SER A 43 0.43 -6.13 2.94
C SER A 43 1.47 -5.06 3.28
N PHE A 44 1.05 -3.82 3.56
CA PHE A 44 1.95 -2.74 3.97
C PHE A 44 2.58 -2.99 5.35
N ILE A 45 1.83 -3.59 6.29
CA ILE A 45 2.38 -3.97 7.60
C ILE A 45 3.45 -5.05 7.42
N ILE A 46 3.17 -6.08 6.62
CA ILE A 46 4.13 -7.15 6.32
C ILE A 46 5.38 -6.58 5.64
N ALA A 47 5.22 -5.71 4.64
CA ALA A 47 6.32 -5.01 3.98
C ALA A 47 7.20 -4.26 4.97
N GLY A 48 6.60 -3.50 5.89
CA GLY A 48 7.33 -2.78 6.94
C GLY A 48 8.12 -3.70 7.88
N VAL A 49 7.56 -4.85 8.28
CA VAL A 49 8.26 -5.82 9.14
C VAL A 49 9.45 -6.44 8.42
N PHE A 50 9.27 -6.85 7.16
CA PHE A 50 10.36 -7.41 6.34
C PHE A 50 11.47 -6.39 6.11
N LEU A 51 11.10 -5.13 5.89
CA LEU A 51 12.05 -4.03 5.72
C LEU A 51 12.94 -3.85 6.94
N ILE A 52 12.35 -3.78 8.15
CA ILE A 52 13.11 -3.68 9.41
C ILE A 52 13.99 -4.90 9.62
N ARG A 53 13.51 -6.09 9.26
CA ARG A 53 14.29 -7.33 9.39
C ARG A 53 15.52 -7.32 8.48
N VAL A 54 15.38 -6.88 7.24
CA VAL A 54 16.49 -6.84 6.27
C VAL A 54 17.51 -5.76 6.61
N THR A 55 17.08 -4.61 7.15
CA THR A 55 18.03 -3.58 7.59
C THR A 55 18.84 -4.03 8.80
N LYS A 56 18.26 -4.85 9.70
CA LYS A 56 18.97 -5.39 10.86
C LYS A 56 19.85 -6.60 10.52
N TYR A 57 19.38 -7.49 9.64
CA TYR A 57 20.09 -8.70 9.23
C TYR A 57 20.05 -8.86 7.70
N PRO A 58 21.00 -8.23 6.98
CA PRO A 58 20.99 -8.21 5.52
C PRO A 58 21.41 -9.56 4.94
N THR A 59 20.43 -10.43 4.71
CA THR A 59 20.59 -11.70 3.99
C THR A 59 20.19 -11.54 2.52
N ARG A 60 20.86 -12.25 1.60
CA ARG A 60 20.57 -12.17 0.15
C ARG A 60 19.11 -12.52 -0.14
N SER A 61 18.62 -13.62 0.43
CA SER A 61 17.22 -14.03 0.28
C SER A 61 16.26 -13.01 0.89
N GLY A 62 16.60 -12.40 2.03
CA GLY A 62 15.78 -11.36 2.65
C GLY A 62 15.62 -10.11 1.78
N ILE A 63 16.70 -9.65 1.13
CA ILE A 63 16.65 -8.50 0.21
C ILE A 63 15.74 -8.81 -0.99
N ILE A 64 15.87 -10.00 -1.58
CA ILE A 64 15.02 -10.42 -2.71
C ILE A 64 13.55 -10.53 -2.28
N SER A 65 13.27 -11.16 -1.14
CA SER A 65 11.90 -11.25 -0.61
C SER A 65 11.29 -9.88 -0.34
N THR A 66 12.07 -8.94 0.21
CA THR A 66 11.61 -7.56 0.47
C THR A 66 11.33 -6.81 -0.83
N LEU A 67 12.15 -7.01 -1.87
CA LEU A 67 11.91 -6.43 -3.19
C LEU A 67 10.58 -6.94 -3.78
N ILE A 68 10.32 -8.25 -3.72
CA ILE A 68 9.06 -8.85 -4.19
C ILE A 68 7.86 -8.25 -3.45
N ILE A 69 7.94 -8.17 -2.13
CA ILE A 69 6.85 -7.63 -1.30
C ILE A 69 6.62 -6.13 -1.61
N ASN A 70 7.69 -5.35 -1.83
CA ASN A 70 7.56 -3.95 -2.20
C ASN A 70 6.94 -3.75 -3.59
N ILE A 71 7.26 -4.61 -4.57
CA ILE A 71 6.62 -4.57 -5.90
C ILE A 71 5.12 -4.86 -5.79
N ILE A 72 4.73 -5.87 -4.99
CA ILE A 72 3.33 -6.17 -4.71
C ILE A 72 2.65 -4.94 -4.06
N CYS A 73 3.29 -4.33 -3.06
CA CYS A 73 2.79 -3.11 -2.43
C CYS A 73 2.60 -1.97 -3.42
N ILE A 74 3.52 -1.77 -4.37
CA ILE A 74 3.39 -0.76 -5.42
C ILE A 74 2.13 -1.01 -6.27
N ILE A 75 1.93 -2.23 -6.77
CA ILE A 75 0.74 -2.60 -7.56
C ILE A 75 -0.53 -2.33 -6.76
N THR A 76 -0.55 -2.78 -5.50
CA THR A 76 -1.64 -2.56 -4.55
C THR A 76 -1.92 -1.07 -4.33
N THR A 77 -0.90 -0.22 -4.14
CA THR A 77 -1.12 1.24 -3.99
C THR A 77 -1.72 1.87 -5.24
N ILE A 78 -1.26 1.49 -6.44
CA ILE A 78 -1.79 2.01 -7.69
C ILE A 78 -3.27 1.66 -7.82
N THR A 79 -3.64 0.40 -7.57
CA THR A 79 -5.05 0.00 -7.64
C THR A 79 -5.91 0.64 -6.55
N ALA A 80 -5.37 0.87 -5.34
CA ALA A 80 -6.10 1.55 -4.27
C ALA A 80 -6.36 3.03 -4.64
N VAL A 81 -5.36 3.70 -5.22
CA VAL A 81 -5.47 5.07 -5.71
C VAL A 81 -6.53 5.17 -6.82
N THR A 82 -6.51 4.28 -7.81
CA THR A 82 -7.50 4.32 -8.89
C THR A 82 -8.92 4.08 -8.38
N LEU A 83 -9.13 3.10 -7.50
CA LEU A 83 -10.43 2.85 -6.88
C LEU A 83 -10.92 4.05 -6.06
N THR A 84 -10.02 4.68 -5.30
CA THR A 84 -10.35 5.87 -4.49
C THR A 84 -10.74 7.04 -5.39
N ILE A 85 -10.04 7.26 -6.52
CA ILE A 85 -10.39 8.31 -7.49
C ILE A 85 -11.75 8.04 -8.14
N ILE A 86 -12.04 6.78 -8.52
CA ILE A 86 -13.35 6.39 -9.06
C ILE A 86 -14.45 6.66 -8.03
N GLU A 87 -14.23 6.32 -6.77
CA GLU A 87 -15.17 6.58 -5.66
C GLU A 87 -15.40 8.09 -5.44
N LEU A 88 -14.35 8.91 -5.53
CA LEU A 88 -14.48 10.36 -5.38
C LEU A 88 -15.18 11.03 -6.58
N SER A 89 -14.95 10.50 -7.79
CA SER A 89 -15.48 11.05 -9.04
C SER A 89 -16.94 10.67 -9.30
N HIS A 90 -17.40 9.51 -8.85
CA HIS A 90 -18.80 9.10 -9.01
C HIS A 90 -19.69 9.76 -7.94
N PHE A 91 -20.29 10.90 -8.27
CA PHE A 91 -21.22 11.60 -7.38
C PHE A 91 -22.67 11.25 -7.74
N ASN A 92 -23.27 10.31 -7.02
CA ASN A 92 -24.72 10.22 -6.93
C ASN A 92 -25.19 11.02 -5.70
N SER A 93 -26.24 11.83 -5.87
CA SER A 93 -26.81 12.66 -4.81
C SER A 93 -27.29 11.81 -3.64
N VAL A 94 -26.56 11.88 -2.52
CA VAL A 94 -26.89 11.15 -1.29
C VAL A 94 -27.99 11.88 -0.52
N SER A 95 -28.92 11.15 0.08
CA SER A 95 -30.00 11.70 0.92
C SER A 95 -29.48 12.60 2.06
N TYR A 96 -30.14 13.74 2.31
CA TYR A 96 -29.72 14.78 3.28
C TYR A 96 -29.40 14.25 4.68
N ARG A 97 -30.11 13.20 5.15
CA ARG A 97 -29.87 12.57 6.46
C ARG A 97 -28.51 11.86 6.54
N ASN A 98 -28.04 11.29 5.43
CA ASN A 98 -26.77 10.57 5.34
C ASN A 98 -25.63 11.46 4.80
N TYR A 99 -25.93 12.72 4.45
CA TYR A 99 -24.99 13.66 3.86
C TYR A 99 -23.78 13.94 4.76
N GLY A 100 -23.99 14.09 6.07
CA GLY A 100 -22.91 14.33 7.03
C GLY A 100 -21.90 13.16 7.08
N GLN A 101 -22.39 11.93 7.16
CA GLN A 101 -21.55 10.73 7.16
C GLN A 101 -20.85 10.51 5.81
N ALA A 102 -21.55 10.73 4.69
CA ALA A 102 -20.97 10.62 3.36
C ALA A 102 -19.87 11.68 3.10
N LYS A 103 -20.07 12.91 3.59
CA LYS A 103 -19.06 13.98 3.52
C LYS A 103 -17.82 13.62 4.35
N LEU A 104 -18.02 13.12 5.57
CA LEU A 104 -16.93 12.70 6.44
C LEU A 104 -16.12 11.55 5.82
N GLY A 105 -16.80 10.52 5.30
CA GLY A 105 -16.14 9.40 4.61
C GLY A 105 -15.32 9.86 3.41
N ARG A 106 -15.84 10.83 2.64
CA ARG A 106 -15.11 11.41 1.50
C ARG A 106 -13.85 12.17 1.92
N GLU A 107 -13.90 12.95 3.00
CA GLU A 107 -12.68 13.61 3.51
C GLU A 107 -11.66 12.59 4.00
N VAL A 108 -12.10 11.52 4.66
CA VAL A 108 -11.22 10.41 5.06
C VAL A 108 -10.59 9.75 3.83
N SER A 109 -11.36 9.48 2.77
CA SER A 109 -10.81 8.93 1.51
C SER A 109 -9.80 9.86 0.84
N ARG A 110 -10.00 11.20 0.91
CA ARG A 110 -8.98 12.17 0.44
C ARG A 110 -7.70 12.11 1.25
N ILE A 111 -7.81 11.99 2.57
CA ILE A 111 -6.65 11.83 3.45
C ILE A 111 -5.93 10.53 3.12
N LEU A 112 -6.65 9.41 2.96
CA LEU A 112 -6.05 8.14 2.55
C LEU A 112 -5.30 8.25 1.21
N LEU A 113 -5.82 8.99 0.24
CA LEU A 113 -5.16 9.19 -1.05
C LEU A 113 -3.72 9.75 -0.89
N PHE A 114 -3.54 10.70 0.02
CA PHE A 114 -2.22 11.25 0.33
C PHE A 114 -1.30 10.20 0.97
N PHE A 115 -1.82 9.41 1.91
CA PHE A 115 -1.04 8.34 2.55
C PHE A 115 -0.70 7.19 1.60
N TYR A 116 -1.55 6.87 0.62
CA TYR A 116 -1.23 5.89 -0.42
C TYR A 116 -0.09 6.38 -1.33
N ALA A 117 -0.05 7.66 -1.69
CA ALA A 117 1.04 8.24 -2.46
C ALA A 117 2.38 8.22 -1.69
N LEU A 118 2.31 8.43 -0.38
CA LEU A 118 3.46 8.36 0.52
C LEU A 118 4.00 6.92 0.59
N GLU A 119 3.11 5.93 0.78
CA GLU A 119 3.49 4.51 0.82
C GLU A 119 4.09 4.06 -0.52
N PHE A 120 3.53 4.51 -1.64
CA PHE A 120 4.08 4.27 -2.98
C PHE A 120 5.51 4.79 -3.10
N SER A 121 5.76 6.02 -2.63
CA SER A 121 7.08 6.65 -2.69
C SER A 121 8.11 5.89 -1.84
N ILE A 122 7.73 5.48 -0.62
CA ILE A 122 8.59 4.65 0.26
C ILE A 122 8.91 3.31 -0.41
N ALA A 123 7.89 2.59 -0.90
CA ALA A 123 8.06 1.30 -1.54
C ALA A 123 8.93 1.40 -2.81
N LEU A 124 8.79 2.48 -3.58
CA LEU A 124 9.59 2.75 -4.77
C LEU A 124 11.05 3.02 -4.42
N THR A 125 11.33 3.93 -3.48
CA THR A 125 12.70 4.24 -3.05
C THR A 125 13.41 2.98 -2.53
N HIS A 126 12.73 2.17 -1.72
CA HIS A 126 13.31 0.92 -1.21
C HIS A 126 13.51 -0.14 -2.29
N SER A 127 12.63 -0.21 -3.29
CA SER A 127 12.79 -1.10 -4.43
C SER A 127 14.01 -0.72 -5.26
N ILE A 128 14.19 0.58 -5.53
CA ILE A 128 15.35 1.10 -6.26
C ILE A 128 16.64 0.78 -5.49
N TYR A 129 16.69 1.10 -4.20
CA TYR A 129 17.87 0.84 -3.37
C TYR A 129 18.22 -0.65 -3.29
N SER A 130 17.21 -1.50 -3.09
CA SER A 130 17.39 -2.95 -3.03
C SER A 130 17.90 -3.51 -4.37
N CYS A 131 17.38 -2.99 -5.48
CA CYS A 131 17.82 -3.36 -6.83
C CYS A 131 19.27 -2.96 -7.08
N SER A 132 19.65 -1.70 -6.80
CA SER A 132 21.02 -1.21 -6.95
C SER A 132 22.01 -2.01 -6.10
N ASN A 133 21.64 -2.34 -4.86
CA ASN A 133 22.50 -3.13 -3.97
C ASN A 133 22.69 -4.57 -4.47
N LEU A 134 21.63 -5.19 -5.03
CA LEU A 134 21.73 -6.51 -5.66
C LEU A 134 22.62 -6.49 -6.89
N PHE A 135 22.48 -5.48 -7.76
CA PHE A 135 23.28 -5.33 -8.97
C PHE A 135 24.76 -5.11 -8.66
N ARG A 136 25.09 -4.23 -7.70
CA ARG A 136 26.48 -4.01 -7.27
C ARG A 136 27.12 -5.30 -6.76
N ARG A 137 26.41 -6.03 -5.90
CA ARG A 137 26.91 -7.28 -5.31
C ARG A 137 27.05 -8.41 -6.34
N GLN A 138 26.23 -8.40 -7.40
CA GLN A 138 26.39 -9.31 -8.52
C GLN A 138 27.67 -8.99 -9.30
N ASN A 139 27.91 -7.71 -9.62
CA ASN A 139 29.11 -7.28 -10.34
C ASN A 139 30.39 -7.64 -9.58
N ASP A 140 30.43 -7.40 -8.26
CA ASP A 140 31.58 -7.76 -7.40
C ASP A 140 31.87 -9.28 -7.42
N LEU A 141 30.84 -10.13 -7.54
CA LEU A 141 31.03 -11.58 -7.59
C LEU A 141 31.56 -12.04 -8.95
N THR A 142 31.09 -11.44 -10.05
CA THR A 142 31.61 -11.71 -11.40
C THR A 142 33.07 -11.28 -11.55
N SER A 143 33.45 -10.11 -11.03
CA SER A 143 34.84 -9.64 -11.12
C SER A 143 35.81 -10.53 -10.36
N VAL A 144 35.43 -11.01 -9.16
CA VAL A 144 36.26 -11.96 -8.39
C VAL A 144 36.40 -13.31 -9.10
N THR A 145 35.37 -13.74 -9.81
CA THR A 145 35.41 -15.00 -10.56
C THR A 145 36.33 -14.87 -11.78
N GLU A 146 36.31 -13.74 -12.49
CA GLU A 146 37.22 -13.46 -13.61
C GLU A 146 38.68 -13.32 -13.19
N GLU A 147 38.96 -12.74 -12.00
CA GLU A 147 40.33 -12.68 -11.44
C GLU A 147 40.86 -14.06 -11.02
N ALA A 148 40.01 -14.93 -10.48
CA ALA A 148 40.39 -16.28 -10.10
C ALA A 148 40.66 -17.19 -11.31
N ASP A 149 39.95 -17.01 -12.42
CA ASP A 149 40.17 -17.78 -13.66
C ASP A 149 41.35 -17.26 -14.50
N SER A 150 41.87 -16.07 -14.19
CA SER A 150 42.99 -15.43 -14.91
C SER A 150 44.35 -15.55 -14.20
N THR A 151 44.41 -16.24 -13.06
CA THR A 151 45.68 -16.58 -12.37
C THR A 151 46.10 -18.03 -12.69
N PRO A 152 47.22 -18.26 -13.42
CA PRO A 152 47.68 -19.59 -13.85
C PRO A 152 48.36 -20.42 -12.73
#